data_AF-A0AA97I0F7-F1
#
_entry.id   AF-A0AA97I0F7-F1
#
_cell.length_a   1.000
_cell.length_b   1.000
_cell.length_c   1.000
_cell.angle_alpha   90.00
_cell.angle_beta   90.00
_cell.angle_gamma   90.00
#
_symmetry.space_group_name_H-M   'P 1'
#
loop_
_entity.id
_entity.type
_entity.pdbx_description
1 polymer ?
#
loop_
_entity_poly.entity_id
_entity_poly.type
_entity_poly.pdbx_seq_one_letter_code
_entity_poly.pdbx_strand_id
1 'polypeptide(L)' 'MKPKSSPPVTREMAAKIRYLKLNKGLYNHQIASMFGINQGRVSEVMTGKKFPDVPPAQGDLFGTD' A
#
# COMPACT_ATOMS: atom_id res chain seq x y z
N MET A 1 0.03 26.61 7.54
CA MET A 1 0.83 25.45 7.07
C MET A 1 0.00 24.73 6.01
N LYS A 2 0.45 24.62 4.75
CA LYS A 2 -0.31 23.85 3.75
C LYS A 2 -0.31 22.38 4.20
N PRO A 3 -1.45 21.68 4.23
CA PRO A 3 -1.43 20.25 4.49
C PRO A 3 -0.54 19.60 3.44
N LYS A 4 0.48 18.86 3.87
CA LYS A 4 1.29 18.06 2.95
C LYS A 4 0.34 17.06 2.31
N SER A 5 0.07 17.21 1.02
CA SER A 5 -0.70 16.22 0.28
C SER A 5 0.01 14.88 0.38
N SER A 6 -0.71 13.81 0.70
CA SER A 6 -0.15 12.46 0.70
C SER A 6 0.50 12.15 -0.65
N PRO A 7 1.62 11.42 -0.70
CA PRO A 7 2.22 11.02 -1.96
C PRO A 7 1.23 10.19 -2.80
N PRO A 8 1.32 10.24 -4.15
CA PRO A 8 0.53 9.39 -5.00
C PRO A 8 0.91 7.92 -4.79
N VAL A 9 -0.08 7.03 -4.80
CA VAL A 9 0.15 5.58 -4.78
C VAL A 9 0.76 5.16 -6.12
N THR A 10 1.88 4.44 -6.08
CA THR A 10 2.55 3.83 -7.24
C THR A 10 2.15 2.36 -7.40
N ARG A 11 2.46 1.75 -8.57
CA ARG A 11 2.26 0.30 -8.78
C ARG A 11 3.01 -0.54 -7.75
N GLU A 12 4.26 -0.18 -7.46
CA GLU A 12 5.07 -0.88 -6.45
C GLU A 12 4.47 -0.76 -5.04
N MET A 13 4.01 0.44 -4.67
CA MET A 13 3.31 0.64 -3.40
C MET A 13 2.02 -0.20 -3.35
N ALA A 14 1.26 -0.30 -4.44
CA ALA A 14 0.07 -1.14 -4.50
C ALA A 14 0.40 -2.63 -4.31
N ALA A 15 1.48 -3.13 -4.92
CA ALA A 15 1.95 -4.51 -4.72
C ALA A 15 2.32 -4.77 -3.25
N LYS A 16 3.06 -3.84 -2.61
CA LYS A 16 3.44 -3.94 -1.19
C LYS A 16 2.22 -3.83 -0.26
N ILE A 17 1.27 -2.93 -0.53
CA ILE A 17 0.00 -2.82 0.19
C ILE A 17 -0.74 -4.15 0.18
N ARG A 18 -0.90 -4.76 -1.00
CA ARG A 18 -1.59 -6.05 -1.15
C ARG A 18 -0.88 -7.16 -0.38
N TYR A 19 0.45 -7.21 -0.44
CA TYR A 19 1.24 -8.18 0.35
C TYR A 19 1.03 -7.99 1.86
N LEU A 20 1.18 -6.77 2.38
CA LEU A 20 0.99 -6.48 3.81
C LEU A 20 -0.43 -6.80 4.27
N LYS A 21 -1.43 -6.56 3.41
CA LYS A 21 -2.82 -6.84 3.73
C LYS A 21 -3.15 -8.33 3.73
N LEU A 22 -2.74 -9.05 2.68
CA LEU A 22 -3.15 -10.43 2.43
C LEU A 22 -2.23 -11.45 3.11
N ASN A 23 -0.91 -11.19 3.15
CA ASN A 23 0.08 -12.13 3.65
C ASN A 23 0.51 -11.83 5.10
N LYS A 24 0.46 -10.56 5.53
CA LYS A 24 0.80 -10.16 6.91
C LYS A 24 -0.40 -9.81 7.78
N GLY A 25 -1.61 -9.75 7.20
CA GLY A 25 -2.85 -9.49 7.94
C GLY A 25 -2.98 -8.07 8.52
N LEU A 26 -2.21 -7.11 8.03
CA LEU A 26 -2.22 -5.75 8.60
C LEU A 26 -3.54 -5.00 8.31
N TYR A 27 -3.93 -4.13 9.24
CA TYR A 27 -5.07 -3.25 9.06
C TYR A 27 -4.72 -2.05 8.16
N ASN A 28 -5.73 -1.48 7.49
CA ASN A 28 -5.49 -0.42 6.51
C ASN A 28 -4.81 0.81 7.11
N HIS A 29 -5.11 1.14 8.38
CA HIS A 29 -4.49 2.28 9.07
C HIS A 29 -3.01 2.02 9.38
N GLN A 30 -2.62 0.78 9.70
CA GLN A 30 -1.21 0.42 9.91
C GLN A 30 -0.43 0.55 8.60
N ILE A 31 -0.96 -0.01 7.51
CA ILE A 31 -0.37 0.08 6.17
C ILE A 31 -0.27 1.55 5.72
N ALA A 32 -1.33 2.34 5.95
CA ALA A 32 -1.35 3.76 5.61
C ALA A 32 -0.24 4.55 6.33
N SER A 33 -0.04 4.29 7.63
CA SER A 33 1.04 4.89 8.40
C SER A 33 2.42 4.50 7.88
N MET A 34 2.63 3.24 7.48
CA MET A 34 3.91 2.77 6.92
C MET A 34 4.30 3.51 5.62
N PHE A 35 3.33 3.86 4.78
CA PHE A 35 3.57 4.57 3.51
C PHE A 35 3.37 6.09 3.58
N GLY A 36 2.93 6.63 4.73
CA GLY A 36 2.57 8.04 4.85
C GLY A 36 1.42 8.47 3.93
N ILE A 37 0.44 7.58 3.69
CA ILE A 37 -0.72 7.84 2.82
C ILE A 37 -2.03 7.83 3.61
N ASN A 38 -3.12 8.30 2.98
CA ASN A 38 -4.45 8.19 3.57
C ASN A 38 -4.94 6.74 3.57
N GLN A 39 -5.62 6.30 4.65
CA GLN A 39 -6.22 4.96 4.75
C GLN A 39 -7.16 4.63 3.57
N GLY A 40 -7.88 5.64 3.05
CA GLY A 40 -8.72 5.47 1.86
C GLY A 40 -7.95 4.97 0.64
N ARG A 41 -6.69 5.39 0.46
CA ARG A 41 -5.84 4.94 -0.65
C ARG A 41 -5.51 3.45 -0.56
N VAL A 42 -5.32 2.93 0.65
CA VAL A 42 -5.16 1.49 0.88
C VAL A 42 -6.43 0.74 0.44
N SER A 43 -7.60 1.28 0.78
CA SER A 43 -8.90 0.72 0.35
C SER A 43 -9.05 0.72 -1.18
N GLU A 44 -8.68 1.82 -1.86
CA GLU A 44 -8.75 1.90 -3.32
C GLU A 44 -7.87 0.84 -4.01
N VAL A 45 -6.70 0.51 -3.44
CA VAL A 45 -5.86 -0.58 -3.93
C VAL A 45 -6.51 -1.94 -3.68
N MET A 46 -6.99 -2.19 -2.45
CA MET A 46 -7.56 -3.49 -2.07
C MET A 46 -8.88 -3.82 -2.79
N THR A 47 -9.66 -2.80 -3.15
CA THR A 47 -10.90 -2.95 -3.93
C THR A 47 -10.66 -2.98 -5.43
N GLY A 48 -9.41 -2.82 -5.89
CA GLY A 48 -9.06 -2.81 -7.32
C GLY A 48 -9.39 -1.50 -8.04
N LYS A 49 -9.92 -0.47 -7.37
CA LYS A 49 -10.14 0.86 -7.96
C LYS A 49 -8.85 1.49 -8.45
N LYS A 50 -7.72 1.20 -7.80
CA LYS A 50 -6.37 1.57 -8.24
C LYS A 50 -5.52 0.34 -8.46
N PHE A 51 -4.83 0.31 -9.60
CA PHE A 51 -3.90 -0.77 -9.98
C PHE A 51 -4.55 -2.16 -9.87
N PRO A 52 -5.69 -2.41 -10.55
CA PRO A 52 -6.42 -3.68 -10.48
C PRO A 52 -5.58 -4.88 -10.92
N ASP A 53 -4.68 -4.65 -11.88
CA ASP A 53 -3.79 -5.60 -12.54
C ASP A 53 -2.53 -5.93 -11.74
N VAL A 54 -2.24 -5.17 -10.68
CA VAL A 54 -1.01 -5.36 -9.90
C VAL A 54 -1.22 -6.47 -8.86
N PRO A 55 -0.48 -7.60 -8.94
CA PRO A 55 -0.53 -8.65 -7.93
C PRO A 55 0.14 -8.20 -6.62
N PRO A 56 -0.09 -8.90 -5.49
CA PRO A 56 0.71 -8.73 -4.29
C PRO A 56 2.20 -8.93 -4.59
N ALA A 57 3.07 -8.17 -3.92
CA ALA A 57 4.49 -8.44 -3.96
C ALA A 57 4.75 -9.89 -3.50
N GLN A 58 5.61 -10.61 -4.22
CA GLN A 58 6.10 -11.91 -3.75
C GLN A 58 6.97 -11.62 -2.53
N GLY A 59 6.67 -12.27 -1.39
CA GLY A 59 7.34 -11.98 -0.12
C GLY A 59 8.86 -12.00 -0.27
N ASP A 60 9.49 -10.93 0.22
CA ASP A 60 10.91 -10.64 0.16
C ASP A 60 11.54 -10.68 -1.24
N LEU A 61 11.46 -9.55 -1.96
CA LEU A 61 12.43 -9.26 -3.02
C LEU A 61 13.59 -8.36 -2.55
N PHE A 62 13.50 -7.73 -1.38
CA PHE A 62 14.62 -7.03 -0.74
C PHE A 62 14.43 -7.00 0.78
N GLY A 63 14.97 -8.01 1.45
CA GLY A 63 15.26 -7.95 2.89
C GLY A 63 16.77 -7.92 3.08
N THR A 64 17.37 -6.73 3.03
CA THR A 64 18.62 -6.36 3.73
C THR A 64 18.77 -4.84 3.64
N ASP A 65 18.35 -4.14 4.69
CA ASP A 65 19.15 -3.16 5.44
C ASP A 65 18.35 -2.68 6.67
#